data_AF-A0A7J8Y2X4-F1
#
_entry.id   AF-A0A7J8Y2X4-F1
#
_cell.length_a   1.000
_cell.length_b   1.000
_cell.length_c   1.000
_cell.angle_alpha   90.00
_cell.angle_beta   90.00
_cell.angle_gamma   90.00
#
_symmetry.space_group_name_H-M   'P 1'
#
loop_
_entity.id
_entity.type
_entity.pdbx_description
1 polymer ?
#
loop_
_entity_poly.entity_id
_entity_poly.type
_entity_poly.pdbx_seq_one_letter_code
_entity_poly.pdbx_strand_id
1 'polypeptide(L)'
;MREILHVQGGQCGNQIGSKFWEVICDEHGVDPTGSYTGDESSSSDLQLERINVYYNEASGGRYVPRAVLMDLEPGTMDSIRSGPYGQIFRPDNFVFGQSGAGNNWAKGHYTEGAELIDSVLDVVRKEAENCDCLQGFQVCHSLGGGTGSGMGTLLISKIREEYPDRMMMTFSVFPSPKVSDT
;
A
#
# COMPACT_ATOMS: atom_id res chain seq x y z
N MET A 1 9.33 -4.91 -16.65
CA MET A 1 10.43 -5.12 -15.69
C MET A 1 9.96 -6.22 -14.74
N ARG A 2 10.23 -6.19 -13.42
CA ARG A 2 9.71 -7.17 -12.46
C ARG A 2 9.05 -6.39 -11.33
N GLU A 3 7.82 -5.95 -11.55
CA GLU A 3 7.14 -4.98 -10.69
C GLU A 3 6.45 -5.65 -9.49
N ILE A 4 6.36 -4.93 -8.38
CA ILE A 4 5.71 -5.38 -7.15
C ILE A 4 4.65 -4.36 -6.75
N LEU A 5 3.43 -4.83 -6.50
CA LEU A 5 2.37 -3.97 -5.96
C LEU A 5 2.38 -4.02 -4.44
N HIS A 6 2.45 -2.87 -3.78
CA HIS A 6 2.42 -2.77 -2.33
C HIS A 6 1.00 -2.40 -1.86
N VAL A 7 0.41 -3.19 -0.97
CA VAL A 7 -0.93 -2.98 -0.44
C VAL A 7 -0.87 -2.79 1.07
N GLN A 8 -1.50 -1.73 1.56
CA GLN A 8 -1.48 -1.33 2.97
C GLN A 8 -2.89 -1.41 3.52
N GLY A 9 -3.07 -2.17 4.60
CA GLY A 9 -4.38 -2.47 5.18
C GLY A 9 -4.52 -2.02 6.63
N GLY A 10 -5.48 -1.11 6.85
CA GLY A 10 -5.85 -0.60 8.17
C GLY A 10 -4.78 0.32 8.78
N GLN A 11 -5.12 0.92 9.92
CA GLN A 11 -4.29 1.93 10.60
C GLN A 11 -2.81 1.55 10.71
N CYS A 12 -2.52 0.34 11.21
CA CYS A 12 -1.14 -0.11 11.41
C CYS A 12 -0.38 -0.31 10.09
N GLY A 13 -1.01 -0.95 9.09
CA GLY A 13 -0.38 -1.19 7.79
C GLY A 13 -0.10 0.11 7.04
N ASN A 14 -1.04 1.05 7.09
CA ASN A 14 -0.94 2.39 6.49
C ASN A 14 0.16 3.24 7.15
N GLN A 15 0.30 3.20 8.49
CA GLN A 15 1.37 3.93 9.19
C GLN A 15 2.77 3.37 8.88
N ILE A 16 2.92 2.04 8.88
CA ILE A 16 4.19 1.40 8.50
C ILE A 16 4.50 1.69 7.04
N GLY A 17 3.48 1.57 6.18
CA GLY A 17 3.57 1.87 4.77
C GLY A 17 3.99 3.29 4.46
N SER A 18 3.49 4.28 5.21
CA SER A 18 3.92 5.67 5.08
C SER A 18 5.42 5.83 5.38
N LYS A 19 5.93 5.16 6.43
CA LYS A 19 7.37 5.17 6.74
C LYS A 19 8.22 4.37 5.76
N PHE A 20 7.69 3.26 5.25
CA PHE A 20 8.34 2.50 4.19
C PHE A 20 8.54 3.35 2.94
N TRP A 21 7.49 4.08 2.50
CA TRP A 21 7.58 4.93 1.32
C TRP A 21 8.47 6.17 1.52
N GLU A 22 8.54 6.73 2.73
CA GLU A 22 9.49 7.78 3.06
C GLU A 22 10.94 7.30 2.87
N VAL A 23 11.29 6.15 3.45
CA VAL A 23 12.65 5.60 3.37
C VAL A 23 13.02 5.20 1.94
N ILE A 24 12.12 4.56 1.18
CA ILE A 24 12.40 4.16 -0.20
C ILE A 24 12.50 5.37 -1.15
N CYS A 25 11.74 6.45 -0.90
CA CYS A 25 11.90 7.70 -1.63
C CYS A 25 13.28 8.30 -1.38
N ASP A 26 13.73 8.35 -0.12
CA ASP A 26 15.05 8.85 0.25
C ASP A 26 16.17 7.98 -0.38
N GLU A 27 16.03 6.65 -0.38
CA GLU A 27 16.99 5.72 -0.99
C GLU A 27 17.09 5.89 -2.51
N HIS A 28 15.98 6.17 -3.19
CA HIS A 28 15.92 6.39 -4.64
C HIS A 28 16.07 7.87 -5.03
N GLY A 29 16.29 8.80 -4.10
CA GLY A 29 16.43 10.22 -4.39
C GLY A 29 15.18 10.86 -5.01
N VAL A 30 13.99 10.38 -4.64
CA VAL A 30 12.70 10.91 -5.09
C VAL A 30 12.18 11.89 -4.04
N ASP A 31 11.91 13.13 -4.46
CA ASP A 31 11.40 14.15 -3.57
C ASP A 31 9.90 13.94 -3.23
N PRO A 32 9.34 14.68 -2.26
CA PRO A 32 7.92 14.58 -1.91
C PRO A 32 6.94 14.92 -3.03
N THR A 33 7.39 15.61 -4.08
CA THR A 33 6.59 15.92 -5.26
C THR A 33 6.60 14.76 -6.26
N GLY A 34 7.51 13.81 -6.11
CA GLY A 34 7.73 12.67 -7.01
C GLY A 34 8.80 12.95 -8.08
N SER A 35 9.50 14.07 -8.01
CA SER A 35 10.60 14.38 -8.93
C SER A 35 11.91 13.78 -8.43
N TYR A 36 12.72 13.28 -9.36
CA TYR A 36 14.05 12.77 -9.03
C TYR A 36 15.03 13.93 -8.81
N THR A 37 15.74 13.92 -7.68
CA THR A 37 16.69 14.97 -7.28
C THR A 37 18.11 14.42 -7.06
N GLY A 38 18.43 13.22 -7.56
CA GLY A 38 19.75 12.63 -7.39
C GLY A 38 20.85 13.39 -8.15
N ASP A 39 22.02 13.54 -7.54
CA ASP A 39 23.19 14.22 -8.13
C ASP A 39 23.71 13.50 -9.39
N GLU A 40 24.31 14.23 -10.35
CA GLU A 40 24.94 13.72 -11.58
C GLU A 40 26.22 12.87 -11.34
N SER A 41 26.32 12.18 -10.21
CA SER A 41 27.40 11.25 -9.90
C SER A 41 27.00 9.83 -10.31
N SER A 42 27.98 8.99 -10.66
CA SER A 42 27.79 7.62 -11.19
C SER A 42 26.97 6.64 -10.31
N SER A 43 26.60 7.02 -9.09
CA SER A 43 25.65 6.28 -8.25
C SER A 43 24.17 6.53 -8.60
N SER A 44 23.88 7.63 -9.29
CA SER A 44 22.54 8.09 -9.69
C SER A 44 21.91 7.20 -10.76
N ASP A 45 22.71 6.73 -11.72
CA ASP A 45 22.24 5.80 -12.76
C ASP A 45 21.74 4.47 -12.14
N LEU A 46 22.36 4.02 -11.04
CA LEU A 46 21.96 2.80 -10.34
C LEU A 46 20.63 2.97 -9.57
N GLN A 47 20.35 4.18 -9.06
CA GLN A 47 19.08 4.49 -8.37
C GLN A 47 17.91 4.46 -9.35
N LEU A 48 18.13 4.89 -10.60
CA LEU A 48 17.13 4.91 -11.67
C LEU A 48 16.98 3.57 -12.39
N GLU A 49 18.03 2.74 -12.49
CA GLU A 49 18.02 1.48 -13.26
C GLU A 49 16.85 0.55 -12.89
N ARG A 50 16.46 0.52 -11.60
CA ARG A 50 15.43 -0.38 -11.08
C ARG A 50 14.29 0.30 -10.33
N ILE A 51 14.17 1.62 -10.46
CA ILE A 51 13.11 2.39 -9.78
C ILE A 51 11.70 1.93 -10.17
N ASN A 52 11.53 1.45 -11.41
CA ASN A 52 10.25 1.00 -11.96
C ASN A 52 9.64 -0.22 -11.24
N VAL A 53 10.42 -0.92 -10.40
CA VAL A 53 9.92 -2.04 -9.58
C VAL A 53 8.83 -1.56 -8.61
N TYR A 54 9.06 -0.41 -7.96
CA TYR A 54 8.17 0.17 -6.96
C TYR A 54 7.45 1.42 -7.46
N TYR A 55 7.99 2.11 -8.46
CA TYR A 55 7.41 3.33 -9.00
C TYR A 55 6.86 3.13 -10.40
N ASN A 56 5.89 3.96 -10.76
CA ASN A 56 5.44 4.18 -12.10
C ASN A 56 5.89 5.58 -12.54
N GLU A 57 6.51 5.69 -13.70
CA GLU A 57 6.92 6.97 -14.26
C GLU A 57 5.72 7.63 -14.97
N ALA A 58 5.15 8.65 -14.33
CA ALA A 58 4.11 9.48 -14.89
C ALA A 58 4.69 10.59 -15.78
N SER A 59 3.80 11.24 -16.54
CA SER A 59 4.18 12.36 -17.40
C SER A 59 4.87 13.48 -16.60
N GLY A 60 5.94 14.02 -17.19
CA GLY A 60 6.75 15.07 -16.56
C GLY A 60 7.87 14.57 -15.65
N GLY A 61 8.27 13.29 -15.76
CA GLY A 61 9.37 12.72 -14.96
C GLY A 61 9.01 12.53 -13.49
N ARG A 62 7.72 12.30 -13.21
CA ARG A 62 7.19 12.15 -11.86
C ARG A 62 7.03 10.67 -11.52
N TYR A 63 7.69 10.21 -10.47
CA TYR A 63 7.60 8.86 -9.96
C TYR A 63 6.45 8.73 -8.96
N VAL A 64 5.52 7.82 -9.25
CA VAL A 64 4.34 7.54 -8.42
C VAL A 64 4.46 6.13 -7.85
N PRO A 65 4.38 5.94 -6.52
CA PRO A 65 4.38 4.62 -5.90
C PRO A 65 3.29 3.69 -6.44
N ARG A 66 3.66 2.44 -6.71
CA ARG A 66 2.74 1.31 -6.94
C ARG A 66 2.20 0.83 -5.60
N ALA A 67 1.35 1.67 -5.00
CA ALA A 67 0.79 1.45 -3.69
C ALA A 67 -0.74 1.54 -3.70
N VAL A 68 -1.42 0.65 -3.00
CA VAL A 68 -2.86 0.73 -2.70
C VAL A 68 -3.04 0.84 -1.20
N LEU A 69 -3.74 1.88 -0.75
CA LEU A 69 -4.00 2.12 0.66
C LEU A 69 -5.48 1.86 0.92
N MET A 70 -5.78 0.95 1.83
CA MET A 70 -7.14 0.64 2.25
C MET A 70 -7.34 0.80 3.75
N ASP A 71 -8.46 1.38 4.15
CA ASP A 71 -8.92 1.42 5.53
C ASP A 71 -10.45 1.46 5.58
N LEU A 72 -11.05 1.05 6.70
CA LEU A 72 -12.50 1.15 6.88
C LEU A 72 -12.92 2.51 7.46
N GLU A 73 -11.94 3.33 7.84
CA GLU A 73 -12.13 4.67 8.41
C GLU A 73 -11.27 5.70 7.66
N PRO A 74 -11.75 6.95 7.50
CA PRO A 74 -11.00 7.98 6.76
C PRO A 74 -9.80 8.55 7.53
N GLY A 75 -9.79 8.46 8.86
CA GLY A 75 -8.84 9.20 9.72
C GLY A 75 -7.37 8.90 9.43
N THR A 76 -7.03 7.64 9.13
CA THR A 76 -5.65 7.27 8.76
C THR A 76 -5.25 7.89 7.42
N MET A 77 -6.17 7.93 6.45
CA MET A 77 -5.89 8.44 5.11
C MET A 77 -5.65 9.94 5.10
N ASP A 78 -6.42 10.70 5.88
CA ASP A 78 -6.21 12.14 6.04
C ASP A 78 -4.84 12.46 6.65
N SER A 79 -4.40 11.62 7.60
CA SER A 79 -3.08 11.74 8.21
C SER A 79 -1.95 11.47 7.21
N ILE A 80 -2.11 10.49 6.32
CA ILE A 80 -1.10 10.19 5.27
C ILE A 80 -1.08 11.29 4.22
N ARG A 81 -2.25 11.76 3.78
CA ARG A 81 -2.38 12.81 2.76
C ARG A 81 -1.79 14.14 3.22
N SER A 82 -1.91 14.46 4.50
CA SER A 82 -1.28 15.63 5.13
C SER A 82 0.19 15.42 5.51
N GLY A 83 0.70 14.20 5.39
CA GLY A 83 2.10 13.87 5.63
C GLY A 83 3.04 14.39 4.54
N PRO A 84 4.36 14.35 4.80
CA PRO A 84 5.38 14.92 3.91
C PRO A 84 5.30 14.31 2.50
N TYR A 85 5.22 12.98 2.40
CA TYR A 85 5.10 12.25 1.13
C TYR A 85 3.64 11.98 0.72
N GLY A 86 2.65 12.67 1.31
CA GLY A 86 1.23 12.41 1.01
C GLY A 86 0.85 12.69 -0.45
N GLN A 87 1.54 13.63 -1.10
CA GLN A 87 1.24 14.06 -2.47
C GLN A 87 1.78 13.11 -3.55
N ILE A 88 2.72 12.23 -3.21
CA ILE A 88 3.34 11.32 -4.18
C ILE A 88 2.39 10.20 -4.61
N PHE A 89 1.47 9.81 -3.73
CA PHE A 89 0.49 8.77 -4.00
C PHE A 89 -0.60 9.26 -4.95
N ARG A 90 -1.07 8.37 -5.83
CA ARG A 90 -2.22 8.68 -6.68
C ARG A 90 -3.49 8.79 -5.80
N PRO A 91 -4.30 9.87 -5.92
CA PRO A 91 -5.53 10.02 -5.15
C PRO A 91 -6.50 8.84 -5.30
N ASP A 92 -6.55 8.23 -6.48
CA ASP A 92 -7.40 7.07 -6.80
C ASP A 92 -6.99 5.79 -6.05
N ASN A 93 -5.77 5.73 -5.52
CA ASN A 93 -5.25 4.56 -4.81
C ASN A 93 -5.61 4.55 -3.32
N PHE A 94 -6.26 5.61 -2.83
CA PHE A 94 -6.81 5.68 -1.47
C PHE A 94 -8.25 5.18 -1.49
N VAL A 95 -8.48 4.01 -0.88
CA VAL A 95 -9.82 3.43 -0.76
C VAL A 95 -10.18 3.39 0.71
N PHE A 96 -11.29 4.05 1.09
CA PHE A 96 -11.71 4.06 2.49
C PHE A 96 -13.21 3.98 2.69
N GLY A 97 -13.60 3.32 3.78
CA GLY A 97 -14.98 3.24 4.25
C GLY A 97 -15.38 4.45 5.11
N GLN A 98 -16.65 4.44 5.52
CA GLN A 98 -17.20 5.40 6.50
C GLN A 98 -17.45 4.77 7.87
N SER A 99 -17.23 3.46 8.00
CA SER A 99 -17.63 2.65 9.14
C SER A 99 -16.50 1.67 9.48
N GLY A 100 -15.90 1.85 10.65
CA GLY A 100 -14.78 1.04 11.10
C GLY A 100 -15.17 -0.36 11.56
N ALA A 101 -14.19 -1.28 11.51
CA ALA A 101 -14.36 -2.63 12.03
C ALA A 101 -14.48 -2.69 13.58
N GLY A 102 -14.09 -1.63 14.31
CA GLY A 102 -14.16 -1.58 15.77
C GLY A 102 -13.41 -2.72 16.46
N ASN A 103 -12.19 -3.02 16.01
CA ASN A 103 -11.36 -4.15 16.47
C ASN A 103 -12.04 -5.53 16.38
N ASN A 104 -13.06 -5.69 15.54
CA ASN A 104 -13.73 -6.95 15.30
C ASN A 104 -13.37 -7.52 13.93
N TRP A 105 -12.70 -8.68 13.94
CA TRP A 105 -12.32 -9.40 12.72
C TRP A 105 -13.54 -9.74 11.85
N ALA A 106 -14.64 -10.21 12.46
CA ALA A 106 -15.84 -10.61 11.72
C ALA A 106 -16.47 -9.42 11.00
N LYS A 107 -16.43 -8.22 11.60
CA LYS A 107 -16.90 -7.01 10.93
C LYS A 107 -16.08 -6.69 9.69
N GLY A 108 -14.75 -6.69 9.86
CA GLY A 108 -13.81 -6.44 8.78
C GLY A 108 -13.82 -7.52 7.68
N HIS A 109 -14.21 -8.76 7.99
CA HIS A 109 -14.19 -9.85 7.02
C HIS A 109 -15.54 -10.10 6.33
N TYR A 110 -16.66 -10.05 7.06
CA TYR A 110 -17.96 -10.48 6.56
C TYR A 110 -18.95 -9.34 6.28
N THR A 111 -18.76 -8.15 6.85
CA THR A 111 -19.72 -7.04 6.74
C THR A 111 -19.05 -5.82 6.10
N GLU A 112 -18.60 -4.85 6.89
CA GLU A 112 -17.97 -3.59 6.42
C GLU A 112 -16.87 -3.82 5.37
N GLY A 113 -15.97 -4.79 5.59
CA GLY A 113 -14.90 -5.04 4.62
C GLY A 113 -15.38 -5.75 3.36
N ALA A 114 -16.46 -6.53 3.42
CA ALA A 114 -17.05 -7.14 2.24
C ALA A 114 -17.76 -6.10 1.34
N GLU A 115 -18.25 -5.00 1.91
CA GLU A 115 -18.81 -3.89 1.13
C GLU A 115 -17.72 -3.09 0.40
N LEU A 116 -16.54 -2.93 1.00
CA LEU A 116 -15.45 -2.13 0.44
C LEU A 116 -14.51 -2.93 -0.49
N ILE A 117 -14.46 -4.26 -0.37
CA ILE A 117 -13.42 -5.07 -1.02
C ILE A 117 -13.41 -4.96 -2.54
N ASP A 118 -14.59 -4.90 -3.17
CA ASP A 118 -14.69 -4.83 -4.63
C ASP A 118 -14.05 -3.54 -5.17
N SER A 119 -14.23 -2.42 -4.45
CA SER A 119 -13.57 -1.16 -4.78
C SER A 119 -12.05 -1.23 -4.65
N VAL A 120 -11.55 -1.92 -3.61
CA VAL A 120 -10.11 -2.15 -3.45
C VAL A 120 -9.56 -3.04 -4.57
N LEU A 121 -10.27 -4.12 -4.91
CA LEU A 121 -9.87 -5.04 -5.97
C LEU A 121 -9.82 -4.34 -7.33
N ASP A 122 -10.77 -3.44 -7.63
CA ASP A 122 -10.75 -2.67 -8.87
C ASP A 122 -9.53 -1.75 -8.97
N VAL A 123 -9.10 -1.14 -7.86
CA VAL A 123 -7.86 -0.34 -7.83
C VAL A 123 -6.63 -1.25 -7.97
N VAL A 124 -6.61 -2.39 -7.28
CA VAL A 124 -5.54 -3.39 -7.40
C VAL A 124 -5.39 -3.88 -8.85
N ARG A 125 -6.51 -4.16 -9.53
CA ARG A 125 -6.53 -4.56 -10.94
C ARG A 125 -5.95 -3.48 -11.84
N LYS A 126 -6.38 -2.23 -11.69
CA LYS A 126 -5.84 -1.09 -12.46
C LYS A 126 -4.33 -0.95 -12.27
N GLU A 127 -3.83 -1.08 -11.05
CA GLU A 127 -2.40 -0.99 -10.78
C GLU A 127 -1.62 -2.22 -11.28
N ALA A 128 -2.23 -3.41 -11.25
CA ALA A 128 -1.68 -4.62 -11.85
C ALA A 128 -1.60 -4.52 -13.38
N GLU A 129 -2.61 -3.95 -14.04
CA GLU A 129 -2.63 -3.69 -15.49
C GLU A 129 -1.61 -2.62 -15.89
N ASN A 130 -1.30 -1.66 -15.00
CA ASN A 130 -0.23 -0.68 -15.18
C ASN A 130 1.19 -1.28 -15.03
N CYS A 131 1.33 -2.58 -14.77
CA CYS A 131 2.62 -3.27 -14.69
C CYS A 131 2.89 -4.07 -15.97
N ASP A 132 4.10 -3.98 -16.51
CA ASP A 132 4.50 -4.81 -17.66
C ASP A 132 4.56 -6.30 -17.29
N CYS A 133 5.08 -6.63 -16.10
CA CYS A 133 5.18 -8.00 -15.61
C CYS A 133 5.14 -8.03 -14.08
N LEU A 134 3.92 -7.95 -13.55
CA LEU A 134 3.65 -8.09 -12.12
C LEU A 134 4.24 -9.40 -11.56
N GLN A 135 5.15 -9.29 -10.61
CA GLN A 135 5.71 -10.46 -9.92
C GLN A 135 4.84 -10.95 -8.78
N GLY A 136 4.23 -10.01 -8.06
CA GLY A 136 3.53 -10.32 -6.83
C GLY A 136 3.15 -9.08 -6.04
N PHE A 137 2.66 -9.35 -4.84
CA PHE A 137 2.11 -8.35 -3.95
C PHE A 137 2.82 -8.42 -2.60
N GLN A 138 3.05 -7.25 -2.03
CA GLN A 138 3.44 -7.08 -0.64
C GLN A 138 2.27 -6.50 0.14
N VAL A 139 1.76 -7.22 1.13
CA VAL A 139 0.61 -6.79 1.94
C VAL A 139 1.09 -6.45 3.35
N CYS A 140 0.99 -5.18 3.74
CA CYS A 140 1.31 -4.74 5.10
C CYS A 140 0.02 -4.54 5.91
N HIS A 141 -0.12 -5.27 7.02
CA HIS A 141 -1.33 -5.24 7.83
C HIS A 141 -1.06 -5.70 9.28
N SER A 142 -2.05 -5.54 10.17
CA SER A 142 -1.99 -6.03 11.55
C SER A 142 -2.89 -7.25 11.74
N LEU A 143 -2.50 -8.15 12.65
CA LEU A 143 -3.34 -9.26 13.09
C LEU A 143 -4.22 -8.91 14.30
N GLY A 144 -3.95 -7.80 14.99
CA GLY A 144 -4.69 -7.38 16.18
C GLY A 144 -5.91 -6.50 15.89
N GLY A 145 -5.87 -5.68 14.84
CA GLY A 145 -6.96 -4.74 14.50
C GLY A 145 -8.01 -5.37 13.61
N GLY A 146 -9.25 -4.85 13.62
CA GLY A 146 -10.38 -5.41 12.85
C GLY A 146 -10.22 -5.27 11.33
N THR A 147 -9.79 -4.09 10.85
CA THR A 147 -9.55 -3.84 9.41
C THR A 147 -8.35 -4.63 8.90
N GLY A 148 -7.20 -4.47 9.56
CA GLY A 148 -5.95 -5.11 9.13
C GLY A 148 -6.04 -6.64 9.14
N SER A 149 -6.74 -7.23 10.11
CA SER A 149 -6.90 -8.68 10.19
C SER A 149 -8.05 -9.17 9.31
N GLY A 150 -9.25 -8.63 9.48
CA GLY A 150 -10.47 -9.07 8.80
C GLY A 150 -10.44 -8.80 7.30
N MET A 151 -10.36 -7.52 6.93
CA MET A 151 -10.35 -7.09 5.54
C MET A 151 -9.04 -7.49 4.85
N GLY A 152 -7.91 -7.44 5.56
CA GLY A 152 -6.63 -7.94 5.05
C GLY A 152 -6.69 -9.41 4.65
N THR A 153 -7.32 -10.27 5.47
CA THR A 153 -7.52 -11.69 5.15
C THR A 153 -8.42 -11.87 3.92
N LEU A 154 -9.51 -11.11 3.84
CA LEU A 154 -10.44 -11.15 2.70
C LEU A 154 -9.73 -10.78 1.40
N LEU A 155 -8.96 -9.69 1.41
CA LEU A 155 -8.17 -9.23 0.27
C LEU A 155 -7.18 -10.28 -0.20
N ILE A 156 -6.41 -10.89 0.72
CA ILE A 156 -5.43 -11.91 0.35
C ILE A 156 -6.10 -13.10 -0.33
N SER A 157 -7.27 -13.53 0.17
CA SER A 157 -8.03 -14.62 -0.47
C SER A 157 -8.43 -14.25 -1.90
N LYS A 158 -8.95 -13.04 -2.11
CA LYS A 158 -9.40 -12.56 -3.42
C LYS A 158 -8.25 -12.38 -4.42
N ILE A 159 -7.13 -11.81 -3.98
CA ILE A 159 -5.94 -11.68 -4.84
C ILE A 159 -5.42 -13.06 -5.24
N ARG A 160 -5.44 -14.06 -4.34
CA ARG A 160 -5.04 -15.43 -4.68
C ARG A 160 -6.00 -16.12 -5.66
N GLU A 161 -7.28 -15.77 -5.64
CA GLU A 161 -8.26 -16.26 -6.62
C GLU A 161 -7.98 -15.68 -8.02
N GLU A 162 -7.66 -14.40 -8.13
CA GLU A 162 -7.44 -13.72 -9.41
C GLU A 162 -6.01 -13.87 -9.96
N TYR A 163 -5.02 -13.94 -9.08
CA TYR A 163 -3.59 -13.97 -9.41
C TYR A 163 -2.89 -15.18 -8.77
N PRO A 164 -3.32 -16.43 -9.08
CA PRO A 164 -2.86 -17.63 -8.38
C PRO A 164 -1.35 -17.91 -8.54
N ASP A 165 -0.76 -17.52 -9.67
CA ASP A 165 0.65 -17.76 -9.99
C ASP A 165 1.60 -16.63 -9.53
N ARG A 166 1.06 -15.60 -8.86
CA ARG A 166 1.84 -14.45 -8.39
C ARG A 166 2.26 -14.63 -6.94
N MET A 167 3.46 -14.19 -6.59
CA MET A 167 3.93 -14.29 -5.21
C MET A 167 3.13 -13.38 -4.27
N MET A 168 2.87 -13.87 -3.07
CA MET A 168 2.15 -13.15 -2.02
C MET A 168 3.02 -13.06 -0.78
N MET A 169 3.50 -11.86 -0.46
CA MET A 169 4.29 -11.59 0.73
C MET A 169 3.46 -10.79 1.72
N THR A 170 3.40 -11.23 2.98
CA THR A 170 2.63 -10.56 4.04
C THR A 170 3.59 -10.06 5.13
N PHE A 171 3.50 -8.78 5.43
CA PHE A 171 4.17 -8.13 6.55
C PHE A 171 3.13 -7.90 7.65
N SER A 172 2.96 -8.93 8.48
CA SER A 172 1.94 -8.94 9.53
C SER A 172 2.52 -8.48 10.86
N VAL A 173 1.88 -7.49 11.48
CA VAL A 173 2.23 -7.03 12.82
C VAL A 173 1.49 -7.84 13.87
N PHE A 174 2.27 -8.52 14.73
CA PHE A 174 1.74 -9.29 15.85
C PHE A 174 1.45 -8.39 17.05
N PRO A 175 0.33 -8.59 17.76
CA PRO A 175 0.01 -7.82 18.96
C PRO A 175 0.99 -8.15 20.09
N SER A 176 1.25 -7.16 20.94
CA SER A 176 2.06 -7.31 22.15
C SER A 176 1.27 -6.82 23.37
N PRO A 177 1.21 -7.60 24.46
CA PRO A 177 0.42 -7.24 25.65
C PRO A 177 0.95 -6.01 26.40
N LYS A 178 2.15 -5.51 26.06
CA LYS A 178 2.73 -4.31 26.69
C LYS A 178 2.21 -2.99 26.11
N VAL A 179 1.71 -3.03 24.88
CA VAL A 179 1.28 -1.85 24.10
C VAL A 179 -0.14 -1.99 23.57
N SER A 180 -0.77 -3.15 23.79
CA SER A 180 -2.16 -3.39 23.47
C SER A 180 -3.01 -2.90 24.64
N ASP A 181 -3.73 -1.80 24.43
CA ASP A 181 -4.78 -1.37 25.34
C ASP A 181 -5.92 -2.39 25.21
N THR A 182 -5.98 -3.33 26.17
CA THR A 182 -7.09 -4.28 26.29
C THR A 182 -8.18 -3.65 27.13
#